data_AF-A0A1G2EKA6-F1
#
_entry.id   AF-A0A1G2EKA6-F1
#
_cell.length_a   1.000
_cell.length_b   1.000
_cell.length_c   1.000
_cell.angle_alpha   90.00
_cell.angle_beta   90.00
_cell.angle_gamma   90.00
#
_symmetry.space_group_name_H-M   'P 1'
#
loop_
_entity.id
_entity.type
_entity.pdbx_description
1 polymer ?
#
loop_
_entity_poly.entity_id
_entity_poly.type
_entity_poly.pdbx_seq_one_letter_code
_entity_poly.pdbx_strand_id
1 'polypeptide(L)'
;MKYADFREILKIIAKAAEKLETVEIYYPKTENARAGWREVEPYSLTTDIGKEGEHLIYGKDRLSPGHIFNGYTLAGKDDHCDSFIVGKIKKARLTGKKFKPRKNWRVEFTRQLC
;
A
#
# COMPACT_ATOMS: atom_id res chain seq x y z
N MET A 1 12.24 6.72 18.95
CA MET A 1 11.51 5.57 18.37
C MET A 1 12.18 5.17 17.07
N LYS A 2 12.75 3.95 16.97
CA LYS A 2 13.16 3.39 15.66
C LYS A 2 11.88 3.13 14.85
N TYR A 3 11.78 3.72 13.67
CA TYR A 3 10.72 3.38 12.73
C TYR A 3 10.89 1.91 12.31
N ALA A 4 9.78 1.20 12.08
CA ALA A 4 9.83 -0.14 11.50
C ALA A 4 10.59 -0.06 10.17
N ASP A 5 11.40 -1.08 9.88
CA ASP A 5 12.08 -1.16 8.59
C ASP A 5 11.00 -1.22 7.50
N PHE A 6 11.15 -0.40 6.45
CA PHE A 6 10.20 -0.36 5.34
C PHE A 6 10.00 -1.76 4.72
N ARG A 7 10.99 -2.65 4.81
CA ARG A 7 10.88 -4.05 4.39
C ARG A 7 9.88 -4.84 5.22
N GLU A 8 9.83 -4.63 6.54
CA GLU A 8 8.84 -5.25 7.42
C GLU A 8 7.43 -4.74 7.11
N ILE A 9 7.31 -3.44 6.86
CA ILE A 9 6.05 -2.82 6.42
C ILE A 9 5.56 -3.46 5.12
N LEU A 10 6.42 -3.52 4.09
CA LEU A 10 6.09 -4.11 2.80
C LEU A 10 5.71 -5.58 2.92
N LYS A 11 6.40 -6.34 3.77
CA LYS A 11 6.05 -7.75 4.04
C LYS A 11 4.62 -7.89 4.59
N ILE A 12 4.20 -7.00 5.48
CA ILE A 12 2.83 -6.99 6.03
C ILE A 12 1.81 -6.65 4.93
N ILE A 13 2.09 -5.62 4.13
CA ILE A 13 1.20 -5.19 3.05
C ILE A 13 1.08 -6.29 1.98
N ALA A 14 2.20 -6.91 1.57
CA ALA A 14 2.22 -8.01 0.61
C ALA A 14 1.39 -9.20 1.09
N LYS A 15 1.54 -9.57 2.37
CA LYS A 15 0.75 -10.66 2.97
C LYS A 15 -0.75 -10.36 2.99
N ALA A 16 -1.13 -9.09 3.19
CA ALA A 16 -2.53 -8.67 3.09
C ALA A 16 -3.03 -8.77 1.64
N ALA A 17 -2.25 -8.27 0.67
CA ALA A 17 -2.58 -8.33 -0.76
C ALA A 17 -2.75 -9.76 -1.27
N GLU A 18 -1.84 -10.68 -0.94
CA GLU A 18 -1.91 -12.11 -1.30
C GLU A 18 -3.21 -12.78 -0.83
N LYS A 19 -3.73 -12.33 0.32
CA LYS A 19 -4.93 -12.86 0.95
C LYS A 19 -6.19 -12.10 0.59
N LEU A 20 -6.11 -11.05 -0.22
CA LEU A 20 -7.20 -10.10 -0.46
C LEU A 20 -7.78 -9.58 0.87
N GLU A 21 -6.89 -9.22 1.80
CA GLU A 21 -7.21 -8.62 3.09
C GLU A 21 -6.84 -7.14 3.10
N THR A 22 -7.59 -6.33 3.86
CA THR A 22 -7.19 -4.95 4.13
C THR A 22 -5.98 -4.93 5.06
N VAL A 23 -5.23 -3.84 5.02
CA VAL A 23 -4.10 -3.56 5.89
C VAL A 23 -4.32 -2.23 6.58
N GLU A 24 -3.98 -2.14 7.87
CA GLU A 24 -3.92 -0.85 8.55
C GLU A 24 -2.50 -0.30 8.51
N ILE A 25 -2.34 0.92 8.01
CA ILE A 25 -1.07 1.64 8.00
C ILE A 25 -1.15 2.89 8.88
N TYR A 26 -0.12 3.16 9.66
CA TYR A 26 0.02 4.43 10.35
C TYR A 26 0.82 5.40 9.48
N TYR A 27 0.16 6.45 8.99
CA TYR A 27 0.77 7.43 8.10
C TYR A 27 0.87 8.80 8.78
N PRO A 28 1.99 9.54 8.60
CA PRO A 28 2.16 10.87 9.17
C PRO A 28 1.17 11.86 8.56
N LYS A 29 1.08 13.05 9.18
CA LYS A 29 0.27 14.16 8.69
C LYS A 29 0.71 14.52 7.27
N THR A 30 -0.26 14.64 6.37
CA THR A 30 -0.11 15.24 5.04
C THR A 30 -0.79 16.61 5.04
N GLU A 31 -0.70 17.35 3.93
CA GLU A 31 -1.41 18.63 3.78
C GLU A 31 -2.92 18.46 3.94
N ASN A 32 -3.47 17.38 3.39
CA ASN A 32 -4.92 17.12 3.33
C ASN A 32 -5.45 16.19 4.41
N ALA A 33 -4.58 15.58 5.25
CA ALA A 33 -5.01 14.61 6.24
C ALA A 33 -4.14 14.59 7.50
N ARG A 34 -4.79 14.40 8.66
CA ARG A 34 -4.10 14.25 9.94
C ARG A 34 -3.29 12.95 9.98
N ALA A 35 -2.28 12.92 10.87
CA ALA A 35 -1.56 11.68 11.16
C ALA A 35 -2.52 10.67 11.80
N GLY A 36 -2.40 9.39 11.44
CA GLY A 36 -3.28 8.36 12.00
C GLY A 36 -3.21 7.03 11.28
N TRP A 37 -3.99 6.09 11.82
CA TRP A 37 -4.25 4.80 11.19
C TRP A 37 -5.21 4.96 10.02
N ARG A 38 -4.91 4.25 8.93
CA ARG A 38 -5.74 4.18 7.73
C ARG A 38 -5.90 2.72 7.38
N GLU A 39 -7.14 2.28 7.23
CA GLU A 39 -7.45 0.96 6.69
C GLU A 39 -7.47 1.05 5.16
N VAL A 40 -6.68 0.21 4.51
CA VAL A 40 -6.36 0.29 3.08
C VAL A 40 -6.54 -1.08 2.42
N GLU A 41 -7.19 -1.11 1.26
CA GLU A 41 -7.16 -2.25 0.34
C GLU A 41 -5.85 -2.18 -0.48
N PRO A 42 -4.90 -3.12 -0.34
CA PRO A 42 -3.63 -3.04 -1.03
C PRO A 42 -3.70 -3.53 -2.49
N TYR A 43 -3.33 -2.68 -3.46
CA TYR A 43 -3.42 -2.99 -4.89
C TYR A 43 -2.06 -3.18 -5.56
N SER A 44 -1.17 -2.18 -5.53
CA SER A 44 0.10 -2.25 -6.29
C SER A 44 1.26 -1.50 -5.62
N LEU A 45 2.46 -1.73 -6.15
CA LEU A 45 3.65 -0.92 -5.90
C LEU A 45 4.10 -0.28 -7.21
N THR A 46 4.52 0.99 -7.16
CA THR A 46 5.09 1.69 -8.32
C THR A 46 6.33 2.49 -7.95
N THR A 47 7.13 2.87 -8.94
CA THR A 47 8.21 3.87 -8.79
C THR A 47 7.62 5.25 -8.45
N ASP A 48 8.43 6.18 -7.94
CA ASP A 48 7.96 7.51 -7.47
C ASP A 48 7.53 8.51 -8.57
N ILE A 49 7.58 8.05 -9.84
CA ILE A 49 7.25 8.82 -11.03
C ILE A 49 5.72 8.97 -11.20
N GLY A 50 5.04 9.63 -10.27
CA GLY A 50 3.63 10.04 -10.39
C GLY A 50 2.66 8.93 -10.81
N LYS A 51 1.62 9.29 -11.58
CA LYS A 51 0.60 8.37 -12.12
C LYS A 51 1.10 7.43 -13.23
N GLU A 52 2.37 7.57 -13.63
CA GLU A 52 2.99 6.87 -14.76
C GLU A 52 4.14 5.95 -14.31
N GLY A 53 4.32 5.78 -13.00
CA GLY A 53 5.40 4.98 -12.44
C GLY A 53 5.30 3.52 -12.86
N GLU A 54 6.45 2.91 -13.11
CA GLU A 54 6.54 1.49 -13.46
C GLU A 54 6.01 0.63 -12.32
N HIS A 55 5.22 -0.40 -12.66
CA HIS A 55 4.68 -1.35 -11.71
C HIS A 55 5.80 -2.26 -11.20
N LEU A 56 5.83 -2.45 -9.87
CA LEU A 56 6.82 -3.25 -9.18
C LEU A 56 6.15 -4.45 -8.50
N ILE A 57 6.82 -5.60 -8.56
CA ILE A 57 6.38 -6.85 -7.97
C ILE A 57 7.20 -7.14 -6.72
N TYR A 58 6.50 -7.19 -5.57
CA TYR A 58 7.12 -7.58 -4.31
C TYR A 58 7.69 -9.00 -4.40
N GLY A 59 8.96 -9.16 -4.02
CA GLY A 59 9.69 -10.43 -4.09
C GLY A 59 10.42 -10.68 -5.42
N LYS A 60 10.20 -9.86 -6.46
CA LYS A 60 10.99 -9.89 -7.70
C LYS A 60 11.85 -8.65 -7.86
N ASP A 61 11.27 -7.47 -7.67
CA ASP A 61 11.96 -6.20 -7.93
C ASP A 61 12.72 -5.68 -6.71
N ARG A 62 13.75 -4.87 -6.96
CA ARG A 62 14.51 -4.19 -5.91
C ARG A 62 13.68 -3.02 -5.36
N LEU A 63 13.16 -3.17 -4.14
CA LEU A 63 12.32 -2.16 -3.51
C LEU A 63 13.12 -1.15 -2.67
N SER A 64 12.65 0.10 -2.67
CA SER A 64 13.23 1.21 -1.92
C SER A 64 12.16 1.92 -1.07
N PRO A 65 12.54 2.66 -0.01
CA PRO A 65 11.60 3.46 0.76
C PRO A 65 10.98 4.63 -0.03
N GLY A 66 11.51 4.97 -1.22
CA GLY A 66 10.93 5.99 -2.10
C GLY A 66 9.74 5.49 -2.92
N HIS A 67 9.54 4.18 -3.03
CA HIS A 67 8.46 3.62 -3.84
C HIS A 67 7.07 3.93 -3.27
N ILE A 68 6.09 3.83 -4.16
CA ILE A 68 4.71 4.17 -3.88
C ILE A 68 3.92 2.89 -3.66
N PHE A 69 3.24 2.82 -2.53
CA PHE A 69 2.18 1.88 -2.25
C PHE A 69 0.85 2.50 -2.69
N ASN A 70 0.19 1.87 -3.67
CA ASN A 70 -1.13 2.29 -4.13
C ASN A 70 -2.21 1.41 -3.49
N GLY A 71 -3.21 2.05 -2.88
CA GLY A 71 -4.27 1.35 -2.19
C GLY A 71 -5.54 2.19 -2.05
N TYR A 72 -6.68 1.54 -1.82
CA TYR A 72 -7.93 2.24 -1.57
C TYR A 72 -8.12 2.47 -0.06
N THR A 73 -8.20 3.71 0.41
CA THR A 73 -8.52 3.98 1.82
C THR A 73 -10.01 3.86 2.07
N LEU A 74 -10.44 2.98 2.99
CA LEU A 74 -11.85 2.74 3.26
C LEU A 74 -12.60 3.96 3.83
N ALA A 75 -11.89 4.90 4.45
CA ALA A 75 -12.44 6.16 4.96
C ALA A 75 -12.56 7.26 3.89
N GLY A 76 -12.06 7.03 2.67
CA GLY A 76 -12.17 7.95 1.55
C GLY A 76 -13.61 8.01 1.04
N LYS A 77 -14.12 9.24 0.87
CA LYS A 77 -15.44 9.48 0.23
C LYS A 77 -15.38 9.37 -1.29
N ASP A 78 -14.18 9.49 -1.85
CA ASP A 78 -13.93 9.46 -3.27
C ASP A 78 -13.44 8.06 -3.68
N ASP A 79 -14.08 7.47 -4.69
CA ASP A 79 -13.76 6.13 -5.25
C ASP A 79 -12.42 6.15 -6.01
N HIS A 80 -11.34 6.53 -5.33
CA HIS A 80 -10.00 6.76 -5.88
C HIS A 80 -8.93 5.95 -5.14
N CYS A 81 -7.86 5.63 -5.86
CA CYS A 81 -6.71 4.93 -5.31
C CYS A 81 -5.77 5.97 -4.69
N ASP A 82 -5.51 5.86 -3.39
CA ASP A 82 -4.55 6.68 -2.67
C ASP A 82 -3.13 6.17 -2.90
N SER A 83 -2.17 7.09 -2.92
CA SER A 83 -0.74 6.80 -3.07
C SER A 83 0.00 7.12 -1.77
N PHE A 84 0.77 6.16 -1.26
CA PHE A 84 1.54 6.26 -0.02
C PHE A 84 3.02 6.03 -0.29
N ILE A 85 3.88 6.97 0.13
CA ILE A 85 5.33 6.75 0.07
C ILE A 85 5.69 5.71 1.14
N VAL A 86 6.26 4.58 0.71
CA VAL A 86 6.51 3.42 1.57
C VAL A 86 7.35 3.80 2.80
N GLY A 87 8.42 4.58 2.61
CA GLY A 87 9.29 5.04 3.70
C GLY A 87 8.65 6.02 4.68
N LYS A 88 7.48 6.59 4.35
CA LYS A 88 6.71 7.44 5.27
C LYS A 88 5.77 6.63 6.16
N ILE A 89 5.45 5.37 5.82
CA ILE A 89 4.61 4.50 6.65
C ILE A 89 5.38 4.12 7.92
N LYS A 90 4.81 4.40 9.09
CA LYS A 90 5.52 4.19 10.37
C LYS A 90 5.27 2.83 11.00
N LYS A 91 4.08 2.27 10.76
CA LYS A 91 3.62 0.97 11.25
C LYS A 91 2.62 0.38 10.27
N ALA A 92 2.53 -0.94 10.22
CA ALA A 92 1.49 -1.66 9.50
C ALA A 92 1.01 -2.84 10.34
N ARG A 93 -0.25 -3.24 10.20
CA ARG A 93 -0.80 -4.47 10.80
C ARG A 93 -1.88 -5.07 9.91
N LEU A 94 -1.98 -6.40 9.95
CA LEU A 94 -3.06 -7.12 9.28
C LEU A 94 -4.38 -6.86 10.00
N THR A 95 -5.45 -6.69 9.25
CA THR A 95 -6.81 -6.54 9.81
C THR A 95 -7.59 -7.86 9.83
N GLY A 96 -7.24 -8.80 8.94
CA GLY A 96 -8.00 -10.03 8.68
C GLY A 96 -9.31 -9.81 7.92
N LYS A 97 -9.66 -8.56 7.58
CA LYS A 97 -10.90 -8.24 6.85
C LYS A 97 -10.68 -8.42 5.36
N LYS A 98 -11.51 -9.24 4.72
CA LYS A 98 -11.45 -9.46 3.27
C LYS A 98 -12.00 -8.25 2.51
N PHE A 99 -11.41 -7.97 1.35
CA PHE A 99 -12.02 -7.09 0.35
C PHE A 99 -12.15 -7.81 -0.99
N LYS A 100 -13.11 -7.35 -1.79
CA LYS A 100 -13.20 -7.74 -3.20
C LYS A 100 -12.60 -6.60 -4.01
N PRO A 101 -11.63 -6.87 -4.90
CA PRO A 101 -11.07 -5.84 -5.77
C PRO A 101 -12.17 -5.06 -6.49
N ARG A 102 -12.07 -3.73 -6.48
CA ARG A 102 -13.10 -2.84 -7.03
C ARG A 102 -13.09 -2.86 -8.55
N LYS A 103 -14.27 -2.85 -9.17
CA LYS A 103 -14.53 -2.70 -10.62
C LYS A 103 -13.56 -3.52 -11.50
N ASN A 104 -12.42 -2.94 -11.86
CA ASN A 104 -11.37 -3.51 -12.72
C ASN A 104 -9.94 -3.39 -12.13
N TRP A 105 -9.80 -3.01 -10.86
CA TRP A 105 -8.47 -2.85 -10.25
C TRP A 105 -7.88 -4.21 -9.93
N ARG A 106 -6.70 -4.46 -10.51
CA ARG A 106 -5.96 -5.69 -10.29
C ARG A 106 -5.07 -5.54 -9.07
N VAL A 107 -5.01 -6.59 -8.26
CA VAL A 107 -4.03 -6.69 -7.17
C VAL A 107 -2.75 -7.24 -7.78
N GLU A 108 -1.80 -6.35 -8.02
CA GLU A 108 -0.54 -6.62 -8.74
C GLU A 108 0.66 -6.67 -7.79
N PHE A 109 0.40 -6.57 -6.49
CA PHE A 109 1.42 -6.46 -5.46
C PHE A 109 2.44 -7.62 -5.46
N THR A 110 2.00 -8.85 -5.76
CA THR A 110 2.83 -10.07 -5.66
C THR A 110 2.79 -10.95 -6.91
N ARG A 111 2.08 -10.55 -7.96
CA ARG A 111 1.96 -11.32 -9.20
C ARG A 111 2.28 -10.44 -10.40
N GLN A 112 3.26 -10.88 -11.18
CA GLN A 112 3.47 -10.36 -12.53
C GLN A 112 2.38 -10.98 -13.40
N LEU A 113 1.54 -10.15 -14.01
CA LEU A 113 0.62 -10.60 -15.03
C LEU A 113 1.47 -10.94 -16.26
N CYS A 114 1.68 -12.23 -16.49
CA CYS A 114 2.26 -12.73 -17.74
C CYS A 114 1.29 -12.54 -18.90
#